data_AF-A0A1L9REP4-F1
#
_entry.id   AF-A0A1L9REP4-F1
#
_cell.length_a   1.000
_cell.length_b   1.000
_cell.length_c   1.000
_cell.angle_alpha   90.00
_cell.angle_beta   90.00
_cell.angle_gamma   90.00
#
_symmetry.space_group_name_H-M   'P 1'
#
loop_
_entity.id
_entity.type
_entity.pdbx_description
1 polymer ?
#
loop_
_entity_poly.entity_id
_entity_poly.type
_entity_poly.pdbx_seq_one_letter_code
_entity_poly.pdbx_strand_id
1 'polypeptide(L)'
;MTFPVWNNIRLPQSQEVSTEDSEADLLHLTQLALQLRNKLSSANETLAYSVSAMITNHSDWGGFEVNPGDVIVTIWRYFKTFSLDFEQGLARIVVVDSGACIFMPAWVGDGSESMMRWETCITMKPDGWDFLGKDALFARIVA
;
A
#
# COMPACT_ATOMS: atom_id res chain seq x y z
N MET A 1 -14.22 9.98 20.66
CA MET A 1 -12.79 9.67 20.97
C MET A 1 -12.15 9.39 19.61
N THR A 2 -11.39 10.36 19.10
CA THR A 2 -10.92 10.42 17.71
C THR A 2 -9.53 9.79 17.62
N PHE A 3 -9.34 8.82 16.73
CA PHE A 3 -8.01 8.31 16.41
C PHE A 3 -7.64 8.67 14.97
N PRO A 4 -7.02 9.83 14.76
CA PRO A 4 -6.33 10.06 13.51
C PRO A 4 -4.87 9.63 13.69
N VAL A 5 -4.47 8.56 13.00
CA VAL A 5 -3.07 8.13 12.98
C VAL A 5 -2.39 8.83 11.81
N TRP A 6 -2.16 10.14 11.96
CA TRP A 6 -1.32 10.92 11.04
C TRP A 6 0.15 10.67 11.38
N ASN A 7 0.87 9.98 10.49
CA ASN A 7 2.33 9.98 10.51
C ASN A 7 2.81 10.73 9.27
N ASN A 8 3.30 11.95 9.46
CA ASN A 8 4.12 12.62 8.45
C ASN A 8 5.42 11.83 8.29
N ILE A 9 5.51 11.02 7.24
CA ILE A 9 6.77 10.38 6.84
C ILE A 9 7.63 11.49 6.24
N ARG A 10 8.61 11.98 7.02
CA ARG A 10 9.59 12.94 6.52
C ARG A 10 10.56 12.20 5.62
N LEU A 11 10.55 12.53 4.33
CA LEU A 11 11.55 12.07 3.38
C LEU A 11 12.87 12.81 3.62
N PRO A 12 14.01 12.11 3.76
CA PRO A 12 15.33 12.74 3.80
C PRO A 12 15.61 13.48 2.48
N GLN A 13 16.24 14.65 2.58
CA GLN A 13 16.71 15.39 1.40
C GLN A 13 17.90 14.65 0.78
N SER A 14 17.88 14.54 -0.54
CA SER A 14 18.85 13.81 -1.36
C SER A 14 20.30 14.24 -1.08
N GLN A 15 21.12 13.33 -0.59
CA GLN A 15 22.58 13.46 -0.49
C GLN A 15 23.25 12.16 -0.98
N GLU A 16 24.44 12.29 -1.57
CA GLU A 16 25.20 11.21 -2.19
C GLU A 16 25.44 10.04 -1.22
N VAL A 17 25.00 8.84 -1.63
CA VAL A 17 24.86 7.65 -0.79
C VAL A 17 26.22 6.99 -0.53
N SER A 18 26.68 7.08 0.72
CA SER A 18 27.77 6.28 1.28
C SER A 18 27.26 4.90 1.74
N THR A 19 28.16 3.95 2.02
CA THR A 19 27.79 2.65 2.61
C THR A 19 27.06 2.75 3.95
N GLU A 20 27.28 3.83 4.70
CA GLU A 20 26.59 4.12 5.97
C GLU A 20 25.12 4.52 5.75
N ASP A 21 24.83 5.22 4.65
CA ASP A 21 23.46 5.61 4.28
C ASP A 21 22.59 4.39 3.94
N SER A 22 23.19 3.34 3.36
CA SER A 22 22.46 2.10 3.07
C SER A 22 22.06 1.33 4.34
N GLU A 23 22.85 1.38 5.40
CA GLU A 23 22.52 0.70 6.66
C GLU A 23 21.43 1.50 7.41
N ALA A 24 21.52 2.83 7.38
CA ALA A 24 20.51 3.72 7.94
C ALA A 24 19.14 3.54 7.25
N ASP A 25 19.10 3.43 5.92
CA ASP A 25 17.87 3.17 5.16
C ASP A 25 17.24 1.83 5.54
N LEU A 26 18.05 0.76 5.66
CA LEU A 26 17.56 -0.57 6.05
C LEU A 26 17.02 -0.60 7.48
N LEU A 27 17.68 0.11 8.40
CA LEU A 27 17.20 0.26 9.76
C LEU A 27 15.86 0.98 9.78
N HIS A 28 15.73 2.06 9.01
CA HIS A 28 14.48 2.81 8.89
C HIS A 28 13.34 1.95 8.32
N LEU A 29 13.60 1.21 7.24
CA LEU A 29 12.64 0.26 6.65
C LEU A 29 12.21 -0.82 7.65
N THR A 30 13.16 -1.37 8.40
CA THR A 30 12.87 -2.38 9.43
C THR A 30 12.00 -1.81 10.54
N GLN A 31 12.28 -0.58 10.98
CA GLN A 31 11.49 0.09 12.01
C GLN A 31 10.07 0.39 11.51
N LEU A 32 9.92 0.86 10.27
CA LEU A 32 8.61 1.06 9.64
C LEU A 32 7.83 -0.25 9.53
N ALA A 33 8.47 -1.33 9.06
CA ALA A 33 7.86 -2.65 8.96
C ALA A 33 7.38 -3.16 10.33
N LEU A 34 8.18 -2.97 11.39
CA LEU A 34 7.81 -3.32 12.76
C LEU A 34 6.61 -2.52 13.25
N GLN A 35 6.60 -1.19 13.01
CA GLN A 35 5.46 -0.34 13.37
C GLN A 35 4.18 -0.78 12.66
N LEU A 36 4.28 -1.10 11.37
CA LEU A 36 3.15 -1.54 10.55
C LEU A 36 2.60 -2.89 11.06
N ARG A 37 3.50 -3.83 11.34
CA ARG A 37 3.16 -5.13 11.94
C ARG A 37 2.46 -4.96 13.30
N ASN A 38 2.99 -4.12 14.18
CA ASN A 38 2.40 -3.88 15.49
C ASN A 38 1.00 -3.27 15.38
N LYS A 39 0.81 -2.29 14.48
CA LYS A 39 -0.52 -1.70 14.23
C LYS A 39 -1.50 -2.73 13.68
N LEU A 40 -1.11 -3.53 12.69
CA LEU A 40 -1.94 -4.62 12.16
C LEU A 40 -2.28 -5.66 13.24
N SER A 41 -1.33 -5.98 14.13
CA SER A 41 -1.60 -6.92 15.23
C SER A 41 -2.58 -6.37 16.28
N SER A 42 -2.66 -5.04 16.43
CA SER A 42 -3.64 -4.40 17.30
C SER A 42 -5.03 -4.25 16.66
N ALA A 43 -5.13 -4.41 15.34
CA ALA A 43 -6.41 -4.44 14.64
C ALA A 43 -7.10 -5.77 14.95
N ASN A 44 -8.05 -5.73 15.87
CA ASN A 44 -8.81 -6.89 16.33
C ASN A 44 -10.30 -6.74 16.05
N GLU A 45 -11.05 -7.78 16.38
CA GLU A 45 -12.50 -7.84 16.18
C GLU A 45 -13.23 -6.68 16.88
N THR A 46 -12.75 -6.26 18.06
CA THR A 46 -13.31 -5.12 18.81
C THR A 46 -13.20 -3.82 18.02
N LEU A 47 -12.06 -3.57 17.37
CA LEU A 47 -11.89 -2.41 16.50
C LEU A 47 -12.88 -2.48 15.32
N ALA A 48 -12.99 -3.64 14.68
CA ALA A 48 -13.93 -3.84 13.57
C ALA A 48 -15.38 -3.55 13.99
N TYR A 49 -15.84 -4.13 15.12
CA TYR A 49 -17.17 -3.84 15.65
C TYR A 49 -17.37 -2.37 16.01
N SER A 50 -16.36 -1.72 16.57
CA SER A 50 -16.46 -0.29 16.91
C SER A 50 -16.65 0.59 15.67
N VAL A 51 -15.94 0.26 14.58
CA VAL A 51 -16.06 0.96 13.29
C VAL A 51 -17.43 0.67 12.67
N SER A 52 -17.88 -0.58 12.66
CA SER A 52 -19.22 -0.93 12.18
C SER A 52 -20.32 -0.20 12.95
N ALA A 53 -20.23 -0.16 14.29
CA ALA A 53 -21.18 0.55 15.13
C ALA A 53 -21.20 2.07 14.85
N MET A 54 -20.04 2.66 14.60
CA MET A 54 -19.92 4.07 14.22
C MET A 54 -20.63 4.36 12.88
N ILE A 55 -20.43 3.48 11.89
CA ILE A 55 -21.06 3.59 10.56
C ILE A 55 -22.59 3.42 10.68
N THR A 56 -23.07 2.44 11.44
CA THR A 56 -24.52 2.22 11.63
C THR A 56 -25.23 3.39 12.33
N ASN A 57 -24.49 4.16 13.14
CA ASN A 57 -25.02 5.33 13.83
C ASN A 57 -25.00 6.60 12.96
N HIS A 58 -24.44 6.55 11.75
CA HIS A 58 -24.52 7.64 10.78
C HIS A 58 -25.76 7.47 9.89
N SER A 59 -26.63 8.48 9.90
CA SER A 59 -27.85 8.51 9.08
C SER A 59 -27.59 8.81 7.61
N ASP A 60 -26.44 9.43 7.31
CA ASP A 60 -25.98 9.71 5.95
C ASP A 60 -24.62 9.05 5.72
N TRP A 61 -24.62 8.02 4.89
CA TRP A 61 -23.42 7.25 4.55
C TRP A 61 -22.62 7.94 3.44
N GLY A 62 -23.26 8.79 2.62
CA GLY A 62 -22.61 9.54 1.55
C GLY A 62 -21.75 10.70 2.08
N GLY A 63 -22.10 11.24 3.25
CA GLY A 63 -21.31 12.22 3.98
C GLY A 63 -20.21 11.63 4.86
N PHE A 64 -20.06 10.29 4.90
CA PHE A 64 -18.94 9.64 5.59
C PHE A 64 -17.67 9.80 4.75
N GLU A 65 -17.12 11.01 4.76
CA GLU A 65 -15.86 11.32 4.10
C GLU A 65 -14.74 10.71 4.95
N VAL A 66 -14.33 9.50 4.58
CA VAL A 66 -13.06 8.96 5.02
C VAL A 66 -12.03 9.83 4.32
N ASN A 67 -11.54 10.87 5.00
CA ASN A 67 -10.36 11.60 4.55
C ASN A 67 -9.19 10.61 4.70
N PRO A 68 -8.81 9.90 3.62
CA PRO A 68 -7.79 8.88 3.74
C PRO A 68 -6.48 9.60 4.07
N GLY A 69 -5.58 8.94 4.81
CA GLY A 69 -4.23 9.49 4.95
C GLY A 69 -3.59 9.72 3.58
N ASP A 70 -2.50 10.48 3.53
CA ASP A 70 -1.83 10.86 2.27
C ASP A 70 -1.47 9.66 1.36
N VAL A 71 -1.43 8.44 1.93
CA VAL A 71 -1.21 7.18 1.21
C VAL A 71 -2.19 6.11 1.70
N ILE A 72 -2.90 5.49 0.77
CA ILE A 72 -3.67 4.26 1.01
C ILE A 72 -2.88 3.07 0.46
N VAL A 73 -2.68 2.03 1.27
CA VAL A 73 -2.07 0.77 0.81
C VAL A 73 -3.10 -0.35 0.91
N THR A 74 -3.34 -1.05 -0.20
CA THR A 74 -4.24 -2.20 -0.25
C THR A 74 -3.52 -3.41 -0.83
N ILE A 75 -3.68 -4.58 -0.21
CA ILE A 75 -2.99 -5.81 -0.62
C ILE A 75 -4.00 -6.80 -1.18
N TRP A 76 -3.99 -7.01 -2.50
CA TRP A 76 -4.86 -7.98 -3.21
C TRP A 76 -4.13 -9.28 -3.53
N ARG A 77 -2.86 -9.38 -3.15
CA ARG A 77 -1.97 -10.51 -3.44
C ARG A 77 -2.59 -11.88 -3.16
N TYR A 78 -3.35 -11.98 -2.08
CA TYR A 78 -3.93 -13.24 -1.61
C TYR A 78 -5.29 -13.56 -2.22
N PHE A 79 -5.84 -12.67 -3.06
CA PHE A 79 -7.06 -12.95 -3.80
C PHE A 79 -6.77 -13.84 -5.00
N LYS A 80 -7.58 -14.89 -5.17
CA LYS A 80 -7.49 -15.85 -6.29
C LYS A 80 -8.21 -15.32 -7.54
N THR A 81 -8.01 -14.05 -7.88
CA THR A 81 -8.73 -13.39 -8.99
C THR A 81 -8.46 -14.05 -10.33
N PHE A 82 -7.22 -14.51 -10.57
CA PHE A 82 -6.83 -15.19 -11.81
C PHE A 82 -7.25 -16.67 -11.88
N SER A 83 -7.80 -17.21 -10.79
CA SER A 83 -8.41 -18.55 -10.81
C SER A 83 -9.86 -18.53 -11.28
N LEU A 84 -10.41 -17.34 -11.55
CA LEU A 84 -11.78 -17.18 -12.05
C LEU A 84 -11.79 -17.34 -13.58
N ASP A 85 -12.61 -18.27 -14.04
CA ASP A 85 -12.74 -18.72 -15.42
C ASP A 85 -13.89 -17.98 -16.13
N PHE A 86 -13.70 -16.69 -16.40
CA PHE A 86 -14.70 -15.89 -17.12
C PHE A 86 -14.65 -16.01 -18.65
N GLU A 87 -14.12 -17.11 -19.18
CA GLU A 87 -13.80 -17.29 -20.60
C GLU A 87 -12.84 -16.18 -21.15
N GLN A 88 -12.38 -16.29 -22.40
CA GLN A 88 -11.28 -15.46 -22.94
C GLN A 88 -11.55 -13.95 -22.84
N GLY A 89 -10.64 -13.21 -22.18
CA GLY A 89 -10.47 -11.76 -22.37
C GLY A 89 -10.51 -10.86 -21.13
N LEU A 90 -10.72 -11.39 -19.91
CA LEU A 90 -11.00 -10.56 -18.72
C LEU A 90 -9.81 -10.34 -17.76
N ALA A 91 -8.57 -10.63 -18.17
CA ALA A 91 -7.42 -10.60 -17.26
C ALA A 91 -6.81 -9.21 -16.98
N ARG A 92 -7.50 -8.09 -17.27
CA ARG A 92 -6.98 -6.74 -17.01
C ARG A 92 -7.66 -6.10 -15.81
N ILE A 93 -6.93 -6.00 -14.71
CA ILE A 93 -7.31 -5.17 -13.56
C ILE A 93 -6.93 -3.72 -13.89
N VAL A 94 -7.89 -2.81 -13.77
CA VAL A 94 -7.70 -1.36 -13.94
C VAL A 94 -8.04 -0.68 -12.62
N VAL A 95 -7.14 0.19 -12.16
CA VAL A 95 -7.28 0.97 -10.93
C VAL A 95 -7.51 2.43 -11.33
N VAL A 96 -8.57 3.07 -10.82
CA VAL A 96 -9.02 4.40 -11.30
C VAL A 96 -8.80 5.52 -10.26
N ASP A 97 -8.38 5.21 -9.04
CA ASP A 97 -8.29 6.19 -7.95
C ASP A 97 -6.86 6.66 -7.71
N SER A 98 -6.68 7.96 -7.45
CA SER A 98 -5.39 8.58 -7.10
C SER A 98 -5.07 8.46 -5.60
N GLY A 99 -3.80 8.26 -5.24
CA GLY A 99 -3.34 8.18 -3.84
C GLY A 99 -3.31 6.76 -3.25
N ALA A 100 -3.40 5.74 -4.10
CA ALA A 100 -3.44 4.34 -3.70
C ALA A 100 -2.18 3.58 -4.16
N CYS A 101 -1.67 2.71 -3.31
CA CYS A 101 -0.70 1.68 -3.64
C CYS A 101 -1.37 0.31 -3.48
N ILE A 102 -1.54 -0.41 -4.59
CA ILE A 102 -2.22 -1.69 -4.64
C ILE A 102 -1.22 -2.78 -4.98
N PHE A 103 -1.03 -3.75 -4.08
CA PHE A 103 -0.30 -4.97 -4.39
C PHE A 103 -1.21 -5.90 -5.17
N MET A 104 -0.85 -6.18 -6.42
CA MET A 104 -1.67 -6.94 -7.35
C MET A 104 -1.78 -8.42 -6.93
N PRO A 105 -2.87 -9.09 -7.32
CA PRO A 105 -3.04 -10.52 -7.11
C PRO A 105 -1.86 -11.34 -7.64
N ALA A 106 -1.60 -12.50 -7.04
CA ALA A 106 -0.56 -13.38 -7.52
C ALA A 106 -0.89 -13.91 -8.92
N TRP A 107 -0.12 -13.47 -9.92
CA TRP A 107 -0.15 -14.08 -11.23
C TRP A 107 0.78 -15.28 -11.25
N VAL A 108 0.20 -16.46 -11.47
CA VAL A 108 0.93 -17.68 -11.80
C VAL A 108 0.82 -17.79 -13.32
N GLY A 109 1.89 -17.42 -14.02
CA GLY A 109 1.97 -17.61 -15.47
C GLY A 109 1.94 -19.08 -15.85
N ASP A 110 1.93 -19.32 -17.17
CA ASP A 110 1.59 -20.58 -17.85
C ASP A 110 2.61 -21.74 -17.68
N GLY A 111 3.25 -21.91 -16.51
CA GLY A 111 3.98 -23.16 -16.23
C GLY A 111 5.28 -23.08 -15.43
N SER A 112 5.56 -22.02 -14.67
CA SER A 112 6.61 -22.10 -13.66
C SER A 112 6.16 -21.52 -12.32
N GLU A 113 6.05 -22.38 -11.31
CA GLU A 113 5.89 -22.00 -9.91
C GLU A 113 7.08 -21.19 -9.36
N SER A 114 8.15 -21.01 -10.15
CA SER A 114 9.46 -20.64 -9.62
C SER A 114 9.69 -19.14 -9.38
N MET A 115 8.72 -18.25 -9.63
CA MET A 115 8.78 -16.88 -9.11
C MET A 115 7.42 -16.18 -9.29
N MET A 116 6.57 -16.22 -8.27
CA MET A 116 5.40 -15.34 -8.28
C MET A 116 5.89 -13.89 -8.17
N ARG A 117 5.94 -13.16 -9.28
CA ARG A 117 6.37 -11.76 -9.32
C ARG A 117 5.48 -10.89 -8.44
N TRP A 118 6.08 -9.96 -7.72
CA TRP A 118 5.35 -8.90 -7.04
C TRP A 118 5.08 -7.80 -8.05
N GLU A 119 3.82 -7.39 -8.16
CA GLU A 119 3.41 -6.27 -8.99
C GLU A 119 2.63 -5.31 -8.11
N THR A 120 2.92 -4.02 -8.24
CA THR A 120 2.24 -2.95 -7.52
C THR A 120 1.73 -1.91 -8.50
N CYS A 121 0.49 -1.49 -8.32
CA CYS A 121 -0.08 -0.33 -8.99
C CYS A 121 -0.03 0.84 -8.00
N ILE A 122 0.77 1.85 -8.31
CA ILE A 122 0.88 3.06 -7.51
C ILE A 122 0.20 4.19 -8.29
N THR A 123 -0.71 4.90 -7.64
CA THR A 123 -1.35 6.09 -8.18
C THR A 123 -1.00 7.28 -7.30
N MET A 124 -0.46 8.32 -7.91
CA MET A 124 0.00 9.53 -7.21
C MET A 124 -0.59 10.77 -7.86
N LYS A 125 -0.57 11.88 -7.13
CA LYS A 125 -0.78 13.20 -7.73
C LYS A 125 0.29 13.46 -8.80
N PRO A 126 0.02 14.27 -9.84
CA PRO A 126 0.93 14.49 -10.96
C PRO A 126 2.37 14.82 -10.55
N ASP A 127 2.56 15.68 -9.55
CA ASP A 127 3.88 16.11 -9.08
C ASP A 127 4.62 15.04 -8.24
N GLY A 128 3.93 13.98 -7.83
CA GLY A 128 4.49 12.92 -6.98
C GLY A 128 5.45 11.99 -7.72
N TRP A 129 5.24 11.79 -9.02
CA TRP A 129 6.07 10.90 -9.83
C TRP A 129 7.48 11.46 -10.05
N ASP A 130 7.60 12.78 -10.28
CA ASP A 130 8.88 13.44 -10.45
C ASP A 130 9.74 13.39 -9.17
N PHE A 131 9.08 13.38 -8.01
CA PHE A 131 9.75 13.21 -6.73
C PHE A 131 10.20 11.77 -6.54
N LEU A 132 9.30 10.80 -6.74
CA LEU A 132 9.59 9.37 -6.55
C LEU A 132 10.68 8.87 -7.52
N GLY A 133 10.70 9.35 -8.77
CA GLY A 133 11.73 9.00 -9.75
C GLY A 133 13.13 9.50 -9.39
N LYS A 134 13.26 10.49 -8.49
CA LYS A 134 14.54 11.01 -7.99
C LYS A 134 14.98 10.37 -6.67
N ASP A 135 14.14 9.53 -6.07
CA ASP A 135 14.42 8.89 -4.80
C ASP A 135 15.40 7.72 -4.99
N ALA A 136 16.56 7.80 -4.33
CA ALA A 136 17.63 6.82 -4.48
C ALA A 136 17.25 5.45 -3.89
N LEU A 137 16.45 5.42 -2.83
CA LEU A 137 15.99 4.18 -2.22
C LEU A 137 14.98 3.48 -3.14
N PHE A 138 14.04 4.22 -3.70
CA PHE A 138 13.07 3.71 -4.67
C PHE A 138 13.78 3.17 -5.91
N ALA A 139 14.73 3.91 -6.47
CA ALA A 139 15.55 3.46 -7.60
C ALA A 139 16.26 2.13 -7.33
N ARG A 140 16.74 1.91 -6.09
CA ARG A 140 17.37 0.64 -5.68
C ARG A 140 16.38 -0.53 -5.54
N ILE A 141 15.13 -0.25 -5.18
CA ILE A 141 14.08 -1.27 -5.00
C ILE A 141 13.54 -1.75 -6.36
N VAL A 142 13.48 -0.86 -7.35
CA VAL A 142 12.92 -1.15 -8.68
C VAL A 142 13.95 -1.56 -9.74
N ALA A 143 15.25 -1.45 -9.44
CA ALA A 143 16.35 -1.89 -10.31
C ALA A 143 16.49 -3.42 -10.39
#